data_AF-A0A9E0T9X9-F1
#
_entry.id   AF-A0A9E0T9X9-F1
#
_cell.length_a   1.000
_cell.length_b   1.000
_cell.length_c   1.000
_cell.angle_alpha   90.00
_cell.angle_beta   90.00
_cell.angle_gamma   90.00
#
_symmetry.space_group_name_H-M   'P 1'
#
loop_
_entity.id
_entity.type
_entity.pdbx_description
1 polymer ?
#
loop_
_entity_poly.entity_id
_entity_poly.type
_entity_poly.pdbx_seq_one_letter_code
_entity_poly.pdbx_strand_id
1 'polypeptide(L)'
;PFYTRLAFLLPLFRALGLGRHSVFMEQPPYGIKDEALRARIVEQMHSGDSAAAGLPGNPWWSIIELRRLAAHTLQNLDRLRAPCLVVHAKEDDISHVSNAHDIVRGARHAQVELVLLDNCYHMITIDRERRSVITHMNDFAVRVGARPHAAKGAHG
;
A
#
# COMPACT_ATOMS: atom_id res chain seq x y z
N PRO A 1 -6.68 -20.08 -3.10
CA PRO A 1 -6.64 -20.58 -1.70
C PRO A 1 -8.06 -20.86 -1.16
N PHE A 2 -8.30 -21.99 -0.49
CA PHE A 2 -9.63 -22.41 0.00
C PHE A 2 -10.33 -21.40 0.93
N TYR A 3 -9.57 -20.45 1.52
CA TYR A 3 -10.06 -19.44 2.45
C TYR A 3 -10.89 -18.29 1.82
N THR A 4 -10.83 -18.08 0.50
CA THR A 4 -11.68 -17.06 -0.16
C THR A 4 -13.15 -17.47 -0.23
N ARG A 5 -13.47 -18.77 -0.16
CA ARG A 5 -14.85 -19.30 -0.24
C ARG A 5 -15.68 -19.08 1.02
N LEU A 6 -15.05 -18.76 2.16
CA LEU A 6 -15.71 -18.53 3.45
C LEU A 6 -15.81 -17.04 3.82
N ALA A 7 -15.39 -16.15 2.92
CA ALA A 7 -15.42 -14.70 3.17
C ALA A 7 -16.85 -14.17 3.46
N PHE A 8 -17.90 -14.85 2.98
CA PHE A 8 -19.29 -14.47 3.26
C PHE A 8 -19.71 -14.68 4.74
N LEU A 9 -18.96 -15.47 5.52
CA LEU A 9 -19.19 -15.69 6.95
C LEU A 9 -18.50 -14.66 7.84
N LEU A 10 -17.63 -13.81 7.27
CA LEU A 10 -16.93 -12.73 7.99
C LEU A 10 -17.88 -11.76 8.74
N PRO A 11 -19.06 -11.38 8.21
CA PRO A 11 -20.02 -10.56 8.96
C PRO A 11 -20.57 -11.27 10.21
N LEU A 12 -20.76 -12.58 10.14
CA LEU A 12 -21.30 -13.39 11.25
C LEU A 12 -20.28 -13.56 12.37
N PHE A 13 -19.01 -13.82 12.04
CA PHE A 13 -17.91 -13.82 13.01
C PHE A 13 -17.73 -12.46 13.69
N ARG A 14 -17.96 -11.36 12.96
CA ARG A 14 -17.94 -10.00 13.52
C ARG A 14 -19.05 -9.79 14.55
N ALA A 15 -20.27 -10.23 14.25
CA ALA A 15 -21.41 -10.11 15.17
C ALA A 15 -21.23 -10.98 16.44
N LEU A 16 -20.56 -12.13 16.32
CA LEU A 16 -20.34 -13.08 17.41
C LEU A 16 -19.09 -12.80 18.26
N GLY A 17 -18.28 -11.79 17.95
CA GLY A 17 -17.11 -11.40 18.77
C GLY A 17 -15.93 -12.39 18.74
N LEU A 18 -15.93 -13.37 17.84
CA LEU A 18 -14.94 -14.45 17.79
C LEU A 18 -13.61 -13.97 17.20
N GLY A 19 -12.52 -14.03 17.97
CA GLY A 19 -11.15 -13.72 17.54
C GLY A 19 -10.65 -12.30 17.84
N ARG A 20 -11.32 -11.53 18.72
CA ARG A 20 -11.02 -10.12 19.07
C ARG A 20 -9.58 -9.86 19.53
N HIS A 21 -8.91 -10.91 20.03
CA HIS A 21 -7.56 -10.86 20.58
C HIS A 21 -6.51 -11.55 19.68
N SER A 22 -6.88 -12.02 18.49
CA SER A 22 -5.95 -12.66 17.56
C SER A 22 -5.18 -11.60 16.77
N VAL A 23 -3.86 -11.79 16.71
CA VAL A 23 -2.91 -10.90 16.03
C VAL A 23 -2.31 -11.63 14.84
N PHE A 24 -2.31 -10.98 13.67
CA PHE A 24 -1.62 -11.44 12.48
C PHE A 24 -0.17 -10.97 12.55
N MET A 25 0.76 -11.89 12.82
CA MET A 25 2.19 -11.59 12.83
C MET A 25 2.70 -11.51 11.40
N GLU A 26 3.42 -10.44 11.08
CA GLU A 26 4.12 -10.34 9.80
C GLU A 26 5.19 -11.43 9.70
N GLN A 27 5.32 -12.04 8.53
CA GLN A 27 6.27 -13.12 8.29
C GLN A 27 7.47 -12.57 7.50
N PRO A 28 8.67 -13.16 7.67
CA PRO A 28 9.78 -12.90 6.76
C PRO A 28 9.33 -13.08 5.30
N PRO A 29 9.69 -12.16 4.38
CA PRO A 29 10.77 -11.19 4.48
C PRO A 29 10.39 -9.79 5.00
N TYR A 30 9.23 -9.64 5.65
CA TYR A 30 8.74 -8.37 6.22
C TYR A 30 8.66 -7.23 5.20
N GLY A 31 8.44 -7.51 3.91
CA GLY A 31 8.39 -6.47 2.90
C GLY A 31 9.74 -5.87 2.50
N ILE A 32 10.89 -6.45 2.90
CA ILE A 32 12.23 -5.92 2.55
C ILE A 32 13.04 -6.98 1.78
N LYS A 33 13.49 -6.62 0.59
CA LYS A 33 14.35 -7.45 -0.25
C LYS A 33 15.82 -7.38 0.20
N ASP A 34 16.30 -6.20 0.59
CA ASP A 34 17.64 -6.04 1.17
C ASP A 34 17.81 -6.84 2.48
N GLU A 35 18.64 -7.87 2.44
CA GLU A 35 18.83 -8.80 3.55
C GLU A 35 19.57 -8.16 4.73
N ALA A 36 20.50 -7.24 4.46
CA ALA A 36 21.28 -6.56 5.50
C ALA A 36 20.41 -5.54 6.25
N LEU A 37 19.59 -4.78 5.52
CA LEU A 37 18.59 -3.89 6.10
C LEU A 37 17.55 -4.69 6.89
N ARG A 38 17.04 -5.78 6.31
CA ARG A 38 16.09 -6.67 6.98
C ARG A 38 16.65 -7.22 8.29
N ALA A 39 17.90 -7.68 8.30
CA ALA A 39 18.55 -8.18 9.52
C ALA A 39 18.58 -7.11 10.62
N ARG A 40 18.93 -5.86 10.27
CA ARG A 40 18.95 -4.73 11.22
C ARG A 40 17.56 -4.42 11.77
N ILE A 41 16.53 -4.40 10.93
CA ILE A 41 15.15 -4.13 11.38
C ILE A 41 14.65 -5.26 12.28
N VAL A 42 14.89 -6.52 11.91
CA VAL A 42 14.52 -7.69 12.74
C VAL A 42 15.21 -7.63 14.11
N GLU A 43 16.50 -7.27 14.16
CA GLU A 43 17.22 -7.08 15.42
C GLU A 43 16.57 -5.99 16.29
N GLN A 44 16.17 -4.86 15.69
CA GLN A 44 15.46 -3.78 16.38
C GLN A 44 14.04 -4.18 16.86
N MET A 45 13.32 -5.01 16.10
CA MET A 45 12.02 -5.56 16.53
C MET A 45 12.18 -6.44 17.78
N HIS A 46 13.25 -7.23 17.84
CA HIS A 46 13.55 -8.11 18.97
C HIS A 46 14.13 -7.38 20.18
N SER A 47 14.76 -6.21 20.00
CA SER A 47 15.32 -5.41 21.10
C SER A 47 14.27 -4.65 21.92
N GLY A 48 12.98 -4.76 21.58
CA GLY A 48 11.88 -4.20 22.36
C GLY A 48 11.55 -2.74 22.05
N ASP A 49 12.25 -2.10 21.11
CA ASP A 49 11.97 -0.72 20.70
C ASP A 49 10.96 -0.72 19.53
N SER A 50 9.72 -1.09 19.85
CA SER A 50 8.62 -1.26 18.89
C SER A 50 8.25 0.03 18.13
N ALA A 51 8.75 1.19 18.58
CA ALA A 51 8.55 2.47 17.93
C ALA A 51 9.36 2.61 16.62
N ALA A 52 10.49 1.90 16.48
CA ALA A 52 11.39 2.03 15.34
C ALA A 52 11.12 1.01 14.22
N ALA A 53 10.48 -0.12 14.53
CA ALA A 53 10.46 -1.29 13.65
C ALA A 53 9.07 -1.81 13.26
N GLY A 54 8.00 -1.09 13.62
CA GLY A 54 6.63 -1.47 13.34
C GLY A 54 6.02 -2.39 14.40
N LEU A 55 4.69 -2.54 14.37
CA LEU A 55 4.00 -3.43 15.29
C LEU A 55 4.24 -4.88 14.87
N PRO A 56 4.57 -5.81 15.80
CA PRO A 56 4.85 -7.20 15.47
C PRO A 56 3.66 -7.93 14.83
N GLY A 57 2.44 -7.40 15.01
CA GLY A 57 1.32 -7.84 14.21
C GLY A 57 0.10 -6.94 14.27
N ASN A 58 -0.78 -7.18 13.30
CA ASN A 58 -2.02 -6.42 13.10
C ASN A 58 -3.20 -7.18 13.73
N PRO A 59 -4.07 -6.53 14.53
CA PRO A 59 -5.29 -7.19 15.02
C PRO A 59 -6.09 -7.75 13.85
N TRP A 60 -6.55 -9.00 13.92
CA TRP A 60 -7.23 -9.66 12.80
C TRP A 60 -8.42 -8.85 12.21
N TRP A 61 -9.08 -8.08 13.06
CA TRP A 61 -10.23 -7.24 12.74
C TRP A 61 -9.85 -6.01 11.92
N SER A 62 -8.65 -5.47 12.12
CA SER A 62 -8.17 -4.34 11.32
C SER A 62 -8.00 -4.75 9.86
N ILE A 63 -7.67 -6.00 9.58
CA ILE A 63 -7.57 -6.54 8.21
C ILE A 63 -8.94 -6.52 7.52
N ILE A 64 -10.02 -6.85 8.23
CA ILE A 64 -11.38 -6.82 7.66
C ILE A 64 -11.76 -5.38 7.29
N GLU A 65 -11.53 -4.43 8.19
CA GLU A 65 -11.84 -3.02 7.92
C GLU A 65 -10.91 -2.44 6.83
N LEU A 66 -9.63 -2.82 6.80
CA LEU A 66 -8.69 -2.46 5.73
C LEU A 66 -9.18 -2.96 4.37
N ARG A 67 -9.66 -4.21 4.29
CA ARG A 67 -10.22 -4.77 3.05
C ARG A 67 -11.49 -4.05 2.60
N ARG A 68 -12.37 -3.66 3.55
CA ARG A 68 -13.55 -2.85 3.24
C ARG A 68 -13.17 -1.47 2.73
N LEU A 69 -12.20 -0.82 3.37
CA LEU A 69 -11.69 0.48 2.96
C LEU A 69 -11.07 0.39 1.55
N ALA A 70 -10.21 -0.60 1.31
CA ALA A 70 -9.61 -0.81 0.00
C ALA A 70 -10.67 -1.01 -1.10
N ALA A 71 -11.68 -1.84 -0.85
CA ALA A 71 -12.78 -2.05 -1.80
C ALA A 71 -13.55 -0.75 -2.07
N HIS A 72 -13.87 0.01 -1.02
CA HIS A 72 -14.55 1.30 -1.15
C HIS A 72 -13.72 2.31 -1.96
N THR A 73 -12.42 2.40 -1.69
CA THR A 73 -11.49 3.27 -2.42
C THR A 73 -11.43 2.87 -3.90
N LEU A 74 -11.25 1.58 -4.20
CA LEU A 74 -11.18 1.08 -5.58
C LEU A 74 -12.46 1.40 -6.38
N GLN A 75 -13.64 1.28 -5.75
CA GLN A 75 -14.92 1.62 -6.36
C GLN A 75 -15.09 3.12 -6.67
N ASN A 76 -14.33 3.98 -5.99
CA ASN A 76 -14.42 5.44 -6.10
C ASN A 76 -13.21 6.07 -6.83
N LEU A 77 -12.30 5.26 -7.40
CA LEU A 77 -11.12 5.78 -8.10
C LEU A 77 -11.45 6.68 -9.27
N ASP A 78 -12.62 6.49 -9.88
CA ASP A 78 -13.10 7.34 -10.95
C ASP A 78 -13.40 8.77 -10.50
N ARG A 79 -13.46 9.04 -9.21
CA ARG A 79 -13.58 10.41 -8.67
C ARG A 79 -12.24 11.14 -8.64
N LEU A 80 -11.12 10.45 -8.84
CA LEU A 80 -9.80 11.05 -8.88
C LEU A 80 -9.69 11.98 -10.10
N ARG A 81 -9.18 13.20 -9.89
CA ARG A 81 -8.93 14.21 -10.93
C ARG A 81 -7.50 14.75 -10.89
N ALA A 82 -6.88 14.74 -9.70
CA ALA A 82 -5.52 15.19 -9.53
C ALA A 82 -4.54 14.27 -10.30
N PRO A 83 -3.45 14.82 -10.86
CA PRO A 83 -2.35 13.98 -11.34
C PRO A 83 -1.91 13.00 -10.25
N CYS A 84 -1.59 11.77 -10.64
CA CYS A 84 -1.26 10.70 -9.71
C CYS A 84 0.00 9.96 -10.16
N LEU A 85 0.93 9.75 -9.23
CA LEU A 85 2.05 8.85 -9.40
C LEU A 85 1.77 7.58 -8.58
N VAL A 86 1.74 6.44 -9.25
CA VAL A 86 1.62 5.10 -8.64
C VAL A 86 2.98 4.44 -8.73
N VAL A 87 3.57 4.08 -7.59
CA VAL A 87 4.84 3.36 -7.51
C VAL A 87 4.60 2.03 -6.82
N HIS A 88 5.04 0.93 -7.44
CA HIS A 88 4.79 -0.42 -6.93
C HIS A 88 5.98 -1.35 -7.18
N ALA A 89 6.26 -2.29 -6.28
CA ALA A 89 7.29 -3.30 -6.48
C ALA A 89 6.76 -4.48 -7.32
N LYS A 90 7.45 -4.86 -8.40
CA LYS A 90 7.02 -5.98 -9.27
C LYS A 90 6.91 -7.30 -8.50
N GLU A 91 7.81 -7.51 -7.55
CA GLU A 91 7.89 -8.70 -6.70
C GLU A 91 7.44 -8.40 -5.26
N ASP A 92 6.38 -7.60 -5.08
CA ASP A 92 5.80 -7.34 -3.76
C ASP A 92 5.23 -8.63 -3.13
N ASP A 93 5.75 -8.97 -1.94
CA ASP A 93 5.45 -10.15 -1.14
C ASP A 93 4.18 -10.03 -0.29
N ILE A 94 3.66 -8.81 -0.13
CA ILE A 94 2.49 -8.49 0.69
C ILE A 94 1.28 -8.15 -0.19
N SER A 95 1.50 -7.37 -1.27
CA SER A 95 0.43 -6.82 -2.09
C SER A 95 0.66 -7.04 -3.59
N HIS A 96 -0.26 -7.76 -4.23
CA HIS A 96 -0.07 -8.17 -5.63
C HIS A 96 -0.04 -6.95 -6.58
N VAL A 97 0.85 -6.98 -7.58
CA VAL A 97 1.06 -5.89 -8.57
C VAL A 97 -0.22 -5.50 -9.35
N SER A 98 -1.20 -6.40 -9.43
CA SER A 98 -2.51 -6.09 -10.02
C SER A 98 -3.18 -4.88 -9.36
N ASN A 99 -2.94 -4.63 -8.06
CA ASN A 99 -3.49 -3.47 -7.36
C ASN A 99 -3.05 -2.15 -8.02
N ALA A 100 -1.79 -2.04 -8.42
CA ALA A 100 -1.27 -0.87 -9.12
C ALA A 100 -1.98 -0.69 -10.48
N HIS A 101 -2.21 -1.79 -11.20
CA HIS A 101 -2.95 -1.77 -12.45
C HIS A 101 -4.45 -1.45 -12.25
N ASP A 102 -5.06 -1.90 -11.16
CA ASP A 102 -6.43 -1.55 -10.80
C ASP A 102 -6.55 -0.04 -10.53
N ILE A 103 -5.56 0.57 -9.88
CA ILE A 103 -5.51 2.03 -9.69
C ILE A 103 -5.45 2.75 -11.03
N VAL A 104 -4.52 2.35 -11.91
CA VAL A 104 -4.36 2.96 -13.24
C VAL A 104 -5.64 2.85 -14.07
N ARG A 105 -6.31 1.69 -14.04
CA ARG A 105 -7.58 1.48 -14.76
C ARG A 105 -8.75 2.26 -14.16
N GLY A 106 -8.85 2.30 -12.83
CA GLY A 106 -9.96 2.90 -12.12
C GLY A 106 -9.93 4.43 -12.15
N ALA A 107 -8.75 5.03 -12.09
CA ALA A 107 -8.53 6.48 -12.07
C ALA A 107 -8.62 7.12 -13.48
N ARG A 108 -9.65 6.75 -14.26
CA ARG A 108 -9.84 7.12 -15.67
C ARG A 108 -9.91 8.62 -15.96
N HIS A 109 -10.19 9.43 -14.93
CA HIS A 109 -10.35 10.88 -15.01
C HIS A 109 -9.14 11.66 -14.47
N ALA A 110 -8.06 10.96 -14.13
CA ALA A 110 -6.79 11.51 -13.68
C ALA A 110 -5.66 11.14 -14.65
N GLN A 111 -4.62 11.97 -14.70
CA GLN A 111 -3.38 11.57 -15.37
C GLN A 111 -2.56 10.73 -14.41
N VAL A 112 -2.47 9.43 -14.70
CA VAL A 112 -1.76 8.47 -13.86
C VAL A 112 -0.44 8.07 -14.50
N GLU A 113 0.65 8.21 -13.76
CA GLU A 113 1.97 7.69 -14.09
C GLU A 113 2.21 6.42 -13.25
N LEU A 114 2.57 5.30 -13.87
CA LEU A 114 2.89 4.05 -13.18
C LEU A 114 4.39 3.76 -13.26
N VAL A 115 5.01 3.54 -12.11
CA VAL A 115 6.40 3.08 -11.96
C VAL A 115 6.39 1.72 -11.29
N LEU A 116 7.01 0.74 -11.95
CA LEU A 116 7.19 -0.59 -11.41
C LEU A 116 8.67 -0.81 -11.10
N LEU A 117 8.99 -1.09 -9.84
CA LEU A 117 10.35 -1.31 -9.34
C LEU A 117 10.73 -2.80 -9.44
N ASP A 118 11.95 -3.11 -9.84
CA ASP A 118 12.42 -4.45 -10.15
C ASP A 118 13.14 -5.14 -8.96
N ASN A 119 13.73 -4.36 -8.07
CA ASN A 119 14.66 -4.82 -7.04
C ASN A 119 14.27 -4.36 -5.63
N CYS A 120 12.99 -4.39 -5.30
CA CYS A 120 12.50 -4.23 -3.94
C CYS A 120 11.25 -5.07 -3.69
N TYR A 121 10.87 -5.21 -2.42
CA TYR A 121 9.62 -5.80 -1.96
C TYR A 121 8.65 -4.69 -1.51
N HIS A 122 7.68 -5.00 -0.64
CA HIS A 122 6.61 -4.09 -0.24
C HIS A 122 7.08 -2.72 0.27
N MET A 123 8.15 -2.67 1.07
CA MET A 123 8.63 -1.45 1.73
C MET A 123 9.59 -0.64 0.85
N ILE A 124 9.07 -0.20 -0.30
CA ILE A 124 9.81 0.54 -1.35
C ILE A 124 10.52 1.81 -0.86
N THR A 125 10.07 2.39 0.25
CA THR A 125 10.59 3.65 0.82
C THR A 125 11.94 3.48 1.53
N ILE A 126 12.27 2.26 1.94
CA ILE A 126 13.51 1.96 2.68
C ILE A 126 14.40 0.94 1.98
N ASP A 127 13.83 0.12 1.10
CA ASP A 127 14.48 -0.97 0.38
C ASP A 127 15.47 -0.47 -0.70
N ARG A 128 16.06 -1.40 -1.45
CA ARG A 128 17.19 -1.14 -2.38
C ARG A 128 16.93 -0.01 -3.37
N GLU A 129 15.69 0.13 -3.86
CA GLU A 129 15.30 1.12 -4.86
C GLU A 129 14.76 2.44 -4.29
N ARG A 130 14.90 2.70 -2.98
CA ARG A 130 14.42 3.95 -2.35
C ARG A 130 14.89 5.23 -3.04
N ARG A 131 16.09 5.22 -3.65
CA ARG A 131 16.62 6.38 -4.38
C ARG A 131 15.85 6.61 -5.69
N SER A 132 15.53 5.54 -6.41
CA SER A 132 14.65 5.60 -7.59
C SER A 132 13.28 6.18 -7.21
N VAL A 133 12.70 5.73 -6.10
CA VAL A 133 11.43 6.26 -5.57
C VAL A 133 11.51 7.77 -5.33
N ILE A 134 12.55 8.23 -4.62
CA ILE A 134 12.77 9.66 -4.34
C ILE A 134 12.89 10.46 -5.65
N THR A 135 13.65 9.97 -6.63
CA THR A 135 13.78 10.63 -7.93
C THR A 135 12.43 10.76 -8.64
N HIS A 136 11.68 9.66 -8.77
CA HIS A 136 10.36 9.69 -9.40
C HIS A 136 9.38 10.63 -8.71
N MET A 137 9.39 10.66 -7.37
CA MET A 137 8.55 11.57 -6.58
C MET A 137 8.92 13.04 -6.80
N ASN A 138 10.21 13.38 -6.77
CA ASN A 138 10.69 14.74 -7.00
C ASN A 138 10.35 15.22 -8.42
N ASP A 139 10.63 14.39 -9.42
CA ASP A 139 10.36 14.73 -10.81
C ASP A 139 8.86 14.93 -11.05
N PHE A 140 8.02 14.08 -10.43
CA PHE A 140 6.57 14.23 -10.48
C PHE A 140 6.10 15.51 -9.80
N ALA A 141 6.61 15.83 -8.60
CA ALA A 141 6.26 17.06 -7.88
C ALA A 141 6.63 18.32 -8.69
N VAL A 142 7.81 18.34 -9.31
CA VAL A 142 8.22 19.43 -10.22
C VAL A 142 7.28 19.54 -11.41
N ARG A 143 6.96 18.42 -12.08
CA ARG A 143 6.02 18.41 -13.22
C ARG A 143 4.63 18.90 -12.84
N VAL A 144 4.12 18.51 -11.68
CA VAL A 144 2.79 18.93 -11.21
C VAL A 144 2.80 20.40 -10.78
N GLY A 145 3.84 20.86 -10.09
CA GLY A 145 3.98 22.25 -9.66
C GLY A 145 4.22 23.24 -10.80
N ALA A 146 4.86 22.80 -11.88
CA ALA A 146 5.07 23.62 -13.08
C ALA A 146 3.81 23.76 -13.97
N ARG A 147 2.76 22.97 -13.72
CA ARG A 147 1.50 23.11 -14.47
C ARG A 147 0.81 24.39 -14.05
N PRO A 148 0.42 25.26 -14.99
CA PRO A 148 -0.48 26.37 -14.66
C PRO A 148 -1.72 25.76 -14.01
N HIS A 149 -2.10 26.26 -12.83
CA HIS A 149 -3.40 25.94 -12.26
C HIS A 149 -4.44 26.28 -13.32
N ALA A 150 -5.06 25.26 -13.93
CA ALA A 150 -6.20 25.47 -14.79
C ALA A 150 -7.20 26.29 -13.98
N ALA A 151 -7.45 27.53 -14.45
CA ALA A 151 -8.25 28.51 -13.76
C ALA A 151 -9.52 27.83 -13.25
N LYS A 152 -9.82 28.03 -11.96
CA LYS A 152 -11.13 27.70 -11.38
C LYS A 152 -12.18 28.18 -12.39
N GLY A 153 -12.93 27.24 -12.96
CA GLY A 153 -14.00 27.55 -13.89
C GLY A 153 -14.89 28.61 -13.25
N ALA A 154 -15.07 29.72 -13.96
CA ALA A 154 -16.04 30.72 -13.61
C ALA A 154 -17.40 30.02 -13.52
N HIS A 155 -17.94 29.91 -12.30
CA HIS A 155 -19.36 29.66 -12.11
C HIS A 155 -20.10 30.91 -12.58
N GLY A 156 -20.61 30.85 -13.81
CA GLY A 156 -21.80 31.59 -14.23
C GLY A 156 -23.06 30.79 -13.91
#